data_AF-A0A3E1B8V2-F1
#
_entry.id   AF-A0A3E1B8V2-F1
#
_cell.length_a   1.000
_cell.length_b   1.000
_cell.length_c   1.000
_cell.angle_alpha   90.00
_cell.angle_beta   90.00
_cell.angle_gamma   90.00
#
_symmetry.space_group_name_H-M   'P 1'
#
loop_
_entity.id
_entity.type
_entity.pdbx_description
1 polymer ?
#
loop_
_entity_poly.entity_id
_entity_poly.type
_entity_poly.pdbx_seq_one_letter_code
_entity_poly.pdbx_strand_id
1 'polypeptide(L)'
;MSKNLKTVADRLSSLFSEGAKIKRELTIAITDVEAALVAAKDRLAMVQTAPVEREEVIRRIRGFAISAAEEARNASAVSSFSRVDFSPAHDSGLSSLNHRHFFGFQVLIGDMETIVGKLTDAALAGRSASPISASERERETNALKTEIANLERMRERIARDAAAHGISIPRSELADPAVLLAPDSEL
;
A
#
# COMPACT_ATOMS: atom_id res chain seq x y z
N MET A 1 24.36 63.99 -15.07
CA MET A 1 24.18 62.90 -14.09
C MET A 1 23.09 61.88 -14.49
N SER A 2 22.94 61.45 -15.76
CA SER A 2 21.77 60.63 -16.16
C SER A 2 22.02 59.31 -16.91
N LYS A 3 23.20 59.07 -17.49
CA LYS A 3 23.46 57.79 -18.20
C LYS A 3 23.72 56.62 -17.23
N ASN A 4 24.59 56.80 -16.24
CA ASN A 4 24.97 55.72 -15.31
C ASN A 4 23.80 55.24 -14.43
N LEU A 5 22.92 56.15 -14.00
CA LEU A 5 21.73 55.81 -13.21
C LEU A 5 20.72 54.98 -14.02
N LYS A 6 20.55 55.31 -15.31
CA LYS A 6 19.66 54.56 -16.21
C LYS A 6 20.19 53.14 -16.46
N THR A 7 21.50 53.00 -16.69
CA THR A 7 22.14 51.68 -16.87
C THR A 7 22.06 50.81 -15.61
N VAL A 8 22.16 51.39 -14.41
CA VAL A 8 21.98 50.66 -13.14
C VAL A 8 20.53 50.23 -12.95
N ALA A 9 19.56 51.11 -13.24
CA ALA A 9 18.14 50.80 -13.15
C ALA A 9 17.70 49.70 -14.15
N ASP A 10 18.24 49.73 -15.38
CA ASP A 10 17.98 48.71 -16.40
C ASP A 10 18.56 47.35 -15.99
N ARG A 11 19.78 47.33 -15.43
CA ARG A 11 20.40 46.10 -14.89
C ARG A 11 19.63 45.53 -13.70
N LEU A 12 19.18 46.39 -12.79
CA LEU A 12 18.35 45.97 -11.65
C LEU A 12 17.02 45.38 -12.14
N SER A 13 16.36 46.04 -13.09
CA SER A 13 15.10 45.56 -13.65
C SER A 13 15.25 44.20 -14.36
N SER A 14 16.36 44.02 -15.09
CA SER A 14 16.73 42.72 -15.70
C SER A 14 16.89 41.63 -14.64
N LEU A 15 17.67 41.90 -13.58
CA LEU A 15 17.90 40.94 -12.49
C LEU A 15 16.61 40.57 -11.74
N PHE A 16 15.72 41.53 -11.48
CA PHE A 16 14.41 41.25 -10.87
C PHE A 16 13.50 40.44 -11.79
N SER A 17 13.54 40.69 -13.10
CA SER A 17 12.75 39.92 -14.07
C SER A 17 13.25 38.47 -14.21
N GLU A 18 14.56 38.25 -14.18
CA GLU A 18 15.17 36.93 -14.16
C GLU A 18 14.86 36.20 -12.86
N GLY A 19 14.98 36.86 -11.70
CA GLY A 19 14.62 36.28 -10.41
C GLY A 19 13.14 35.90 -10.33
N ALA A 20 12.24 36.71 -10.90
CA ALA A 20 10.81 36.39 -10.98
C ALA A 20 10.53 35.18 -11.89
N LYS A 21 11.29 35.03 -12.99
CA LYS A 21 11.19 33.87 -13.89
C LYS A 21 11.68 32.60 -13.20
N ILE A 22 12.85 32.64 -12.57
CA ILE A 22 13.42 31.51 -11.81
C ILE A 22 12.46 31.07 -10.71
N LYS A 23 11.90 32.01 -9.95
CA LYS A 23 10.90 31.71 -8.92
C LYS A 23 9.69 30.99 -9.47
N ARG A 24 9.15 31.43 -10.62
CA ARG A 24 8.01 30.74 -11.27
C ARG A 24 8.37 29.33 -11.71
N GLU A 25 9.53 29.16 -12.35
CA GLU A 25 9.99 27.84 -12.82
C GLU A 25 10.17 26.87 -11.64
N LEU A 26 10.76 27.31 -10.54
CA LEU A 26 10.90 26.51 -9.31
C LEU A 26 9.54 26.15 -8.69
N THR A 27 8.60 27.10 -8.64
CA THR A 27 7.25 26.83 -8.14
C THR A 27 6.52 25.79 -9.00
N ILE A 28 6.63 25.89 -10.33
CA ILE A 28 6.05 24.91 -11.25
C ILE A 28 6.67 23.53 -11.02
N ALA A 29 8.01 23.46 -10.98
CA ALA A 29 8.71 22.19 -10.76
C ALA A 29 8.31 21.49 -9.45
N ILE A 30 8.15 22.25 -8.35
CA ILE A 30 7.69 21.68 -7.08
C ILE A 30 6.24 21.23 -7.15
N THR A 31 5.37 22.01 -7.80
CA THR A 31 3.97 21.64 -7.96
C THR A 31 3.85 20.33 -8.76
N ASP A 32 4.66 20.16 -9.80
CA ASP A 32 4.70 18.94 -10.62
C ASP A 32 5.19 17.73 -9.81
N VAL A 33 6.25 17.90 -9.00
CA VAL A 33 6.76 16.85 -8.12
C VAL A 33 5.74 16.49 -7.03
N GLU A 34 5.03 17.47 -6.47
CA GLU A 34 3.97 17.22 -5.48
C GLU A 34 2.78 16.47 -6.08
N ALA A 35 2.35 16.83 -7.29
CA ALA A 35 1.32 16.10 -8.01
C ALA A 35 1.75 14.66 -8.30
N ALA A 36 3.00 14.45 -8.71
CA ALA A 36 3.56 13.12 -8.92
C ALA A 36 3.63 12.30 -7.62
N LEU A 37 4.00 12.92 -6.50
CA LEU A 37 4.02 12.27 -5.18
C LEU A 37 2.63 11.81 -4.73
N VAL A 38 1.61 12.66 -4.89
CA VAL A 38 0.23 12.30 -4.57
C VAL A 38 -0.22 11.13 -5.45
N ALA A 39 0.00 11.21 -6.75
CA ALA A 39 -0.35 10.13 -7.68
C ALA A 39 0.36 8.80 -7.35
N ALA A 40 1.64 8.84 -6.97
CA ALA A 40 2.39 7.65 -6.58
C ALA A 40 1.88 7.06 -5.25
N LYS A 41 1.55 7.90 -4.27
CA LYS A 41 0.96 7.49 -2.98
C LYS A 41 -0.43 6.87 -3.17
N ASP A 42 -1.26 7.45 -4.04
CA ASP A 42 -2.57 6.91 -4.38
C ASP A 42 -2.45 5.54 -5.07
N ARG A 43 -1.53 5.40 -6.03
CA ARG A 43 -1.24 4.10 -6.66
C ARG A 43 -0.76 3.07 -5.65
N LEU A 44 0.11 3.45 -4.72
CA LEU A 44 0.57 2.55 -3.66
C LEU A 44 -0.59 2.07 -2.78
N ALA A 45 -1.50 2.97 -2.40
CA ALA A 45 -2.69 2.61 -1.66
C ALA A 45 -3.57 1.64 -2.46
N MET A 46 -3.78 1.90 -3.74
CA MET A 46 -4.54 1.00 -4.63
C MET A 46 -3.93 -0.40 -4.70
N VAL A 47 -2.61 -0.51 -4.88
CA VAL A 47 -1.88 -1.80 -4.94
C VAL A 47 -1.98 -2.54 -3.61
N GLN A 48 -1.91 -1.84 -2.48
CA GLN A 48 -2.03 -2.46 -1.15
C GLN A 48 -3.44 -2.99 -0.89
N THR A 49 -4.47 -2.24 -1.30
CA THR A 49 -5.87 -2.64 -1.14
C THR A 49 -6.39 -3.53 -2.27
N ALA A 50 -5.58 -3.78 -3.30
CA ALA A 50 -5.99 -4.56 -4.45
C ALA A 50 -6.41 -5.98 -4.02
N PRO A 51 -7.42 -6.57 -4.68
CA PRO A 51 -7.88 -7.90 -4.33
C PRO A 51 -6.79 -8.94 -4.61
N VAL A 52 -6.75 -10.00 -3.78
CA VAL A 52 -5.86 -11.16 -3.98
C VAL A 52 -6.45 -12.14 -5.00
N GLU A 53 -5.60 -12.86 -5.72
CA GLU A 53 -6.01 -13.92 -6.65
C GLU A 53 -6.92 -14.98 -6.02
N ARG A 54 -7.76 -15.61 -6.85
CA ARG A 54 -8.73 -16.62 -6.40
C ARG A 54 -8.04 -17.80 -5.74
N GLU A 55 -6.92 -18.26 -6.30
CA GLU A 55 -6.11 -19.37 -5.80
C GLU A 55 -5.60 -19.07 -4.39
N GLU A 56 -5.15 -17.84 -4.15
CA GLU A 56 -4.69 -17.38 -2.84
C GLU A 56 -5.84 -17.28 -1.83
N VAL A 57 -7.03 -16.84 -2.26
CA VAL A 57 -8.24 -16.83 -1.44
C VAL A 57 -8.62 -18.27 -1.04
N ILE A 58 -8.64 -19.20 -2.00
CA ILE A 58 -8.91 -20.63 -1.76
C ILE A 58 -7.90 -21.18 -0.76
N ARG A 59 -6.60 -20.91 -0.94
CA ARG A 59 -5.53 -21.39 -0.06
C ARG A 59 -5.73 -20.90 1.38
N ARG A 60 -6.06 -19.62 1.57
CA ARG A 60 -6.32 -19.04 2.91
C ARG A 60 -7.57 -19.63 3.56
N ILE A 61 -8.67 -19.75 2.81
CA ILE A 61 -9.93 -20.32 3.32
C ILE A 61 -9.73 -21.80 3.67
N ARG A 62 -9.02 -22.56 2.83
CA ARG A 62 -8.69 -23.96 3.11
C ARG A 62 -7.82 -24.09 4.35
N GLY A 63 -6.78 -23.28 4.49
CA GLY A 63 -5.94 -23.26 5.70
C GLY A 63 -6.74 -22.92 6.97
N PHE A 64 -7.63 -21.93 6.89
CA PHE A 64 -8.54 -21.58 7.97
C PHE A 64 -9.49 -22.74 8.33
N ALA A 65 -10.07 -23.40 7.32
CA ALA A 65 -10.96 -24.55 7.52
C ALA A 65 -10.23 -25.73 8.18
N ILE A 66 -8.99 -26.04 7.78
CA ILE A 66 -8.16 -27.08 8.41
C ILE A 66 -7.89 -26.72 9.87
N SER A 67 -7.41 -25.49 10.15
CA SER A 67 -7.13 -25.04 11.52
C SER A 67 -8.37 -25.13 12.41
N ALA A 68 -9.51 -24.66 11.91
CA ALA A 68 -10.77 -24.73 12.64
C ALA A 68 -11.21 -26.18 12.92
N ALA A 69 -11.03 -27.07 11.94
CA ALA A 69 -11.32 -28.50 12.10
C ALA A 69 -10.41 -29.17 13.13
N GLU A 70 -9.13 -28.81 13.17
CA GLU A 70 -8.17 -29.30 14.17
C GLU A 70 -8.51 -28.80 15.57
N GLU A 71 -8.81 -27.51 15.73
CA GLU A 71 -9.27 -26.94 16.99
C GLU A 71 -10.54 -27.62 17.50
N ALA A 72 -11.51 -27.84 16.62
CA ALA A 72 -12.76 -28.54 16.94
C ALA A 72 -12.50 -29.99 17.40
N ARG A 73 -11.64 -30.72 16.69
CA ARG A 73 -11.25 -32.10 17.06
C ARG A 73 -10.60 -32.13 18.45
N ASN A 74 -9.67 -31.21 18.72
CA ASN A 74 -8.99 -31.11 20.01
C ASN A 74 -9.95 -30.75 21.16
N ALA A 75 -10.89 -29.84 20.90
CA ALA A 75 -11.85 -29.38 21.90
C ALA A 75 -12.89 -30.44 22.31
N SER A 76 -13.19 -31.39 21.42
CA SER A 76 -14.22 -32.40 21.68
C SER A 76 -13.70 -33.68 22.32
N ALA A 77 -12.38 -33.93 22.37
CA ALA A 77 -11.80 -35.21 22.82
C ALA A 77 -12.42 -36.46 22.13
N VAL A 78 -13.13 -36.27 21.02
CA VAL A 78 -13.81 -37.33 20.27
C VAL A 78 -12.79 -37.94 19.31
N SER A 79 -12.28 -39.11 19.68
CA SER A 79 -11.43 -39.96 18.84
C SER A 79 -12.11 -40.45 17.55
N SER A 80 -13.42 -40.23 17.42
CA SER A 80 -14.27 -40.73 16.32
C SER A 80 -14.24 -39.87 15.05
N PHE A 81 -13.67 -38.65 15.08
CA PHE A 81 -13.46 -37.86 13.87
C PHE A 81 -12.12 -38.25 13.24
N SER A 82 -12.16 -39.20 12.30
CA SER A 82 -11.02 -39.57 11.45
C SER A 82 -10.37 -38.33 10.84
N ARG A 83 -9.06 -38.40 10.62
CA ARG A 83 -8.29 -37.35 9.93
C ARG A 83 -8.98 -37.00 8.60
N VAL A 84 -8.88 -35.73 8.23
CA VAL A 84 -9.59 -35.06 7.12
C VAL A 84 -9.49 -35.80 5.77
N ASP A 85 -8.56 -36.75 5.66
CA ASP A 85 -8.35 -37.57 4.46
C ASP A 85 -9.23 -38.82 4.34
N PHE A 86 -9.93 -39.26 5.39
CA PHE A 86 -10.66 -40.54 5.32
C PHE A 86 -11.99 -40.52 6.07
N SER A 87 -13.07 -40.41 5.29
CA SER A 87 -14.48 -40.64 5.63
C SER A 87 -15.14 -39.62 6.59
N PRO A 88 -16.29 -39.03 6.24
CA PRO A 88 -17.04 -38.19 7.16
C PRO A 88 -17.46 -39.00 8.39
N ALA A 89 -17.18 -38.49 9.59
CA ALA A 89 -17.51 -39.18 10.83
C ALA A 89 -19.01 -39.49 10.91
N HIS A 90 -19.36 -40.75 11.13
CA HIS A 90 -20.75 -41.25 11.10
C HIS A 90 -21.42 -41.31 12.48
N ASP A 91 -20.85 -40.70 13.51
CA ASP A 91 -21.39 -40.83 14.86
C ASP A 91 -22.28 -39.66 15.31
N SER A 92 -23.42 -40.01 15.88
CA SER A 92 -24.64 -39.21 16.04
C SER A 92 -24.65 -38.26 17.25
N GLY A 93 -23.49 -37.96 17.82
CA GLY A 93 -23.33 -37.12 19.02
C GLY A 93 -23.17 -35.62 18.72
N LEU A 94 -24.05 -35.01 17.91
CA LEU A 94 -23.99 -33.54 17.67
C LEU A 94 -24.23 -32.71 18.94
N SER A 95 -24.84 -33.29 19.97
CA SER A 95 -25.19 -32.61 21.23
C SER A 95 -24.00 -32.36 22.17
N SER A 96 -22.87 -33.05 22.00
CA SER A 96 -21.64 -32.85 22.79
C SER A 96 -20.64 -31.91 22.11
N LEU A 97 -21.02 -31.28 20.99
CA LEU A 97 -20.15 -30.36 20.28
C LEU A 97 -20.05 -29.03 21.01
N ASN A 98 -18.82 -28.57 21.20
CA ASN A 98 -18.58 -27.24 21.76
C ASN A 98 -19.01 -26.18 20.75
N HIS A 99 -20.07 -25.43 21.08
CA HIS A 99 -20.63 -24.36 20.25
C HIS A 99 -19.59 -23.31 19.81
N ARG A 100 -18.50 -23.13 20.56
CA ARG A 100 -17.40 -22.23 20.19
C ARG A 100 -16.62 -22.67 18.94
N HIS A 101 -16.68 -23.94 18.56
CA HIS A 101 -15.97 -24.50 17.41
C HIS A 101 -16.92 -25.04 16.34
N PHE A 102 -18.16 -24.52 16.28
CA PHE A 102 -19.20 -24.99 15.37
C PHE A 102 -18.76 -25.05 13.90
N PHE A 103 -18.05 -24.02 13.42
CA PHE A 103 -17.51 -24.01 12.05
C PHE A 103 -16.52 -25.15 11.81
N GLY A 104 -15.62 -25.42 12.76
CA GLY A 104 -14.68 -26.54 12.65
C GLY A 104 -15.37 -27.91 12.59
N PHE A 105 -16.45 -28.10 13.35
CA PHE A 105 -17.27 -29.32 13.24
C PHE A 105 -18.01 -29.44 11.91
N GLN A 106 -18.50 -28.33 11.36
CA GLN A 106 -19.08 -28.33 10.01
C GLN A 106 -18.05 -28.73 8.95
N VAL A 107 -16.79 -28.30 9.10
CA VAL A 107 -15.71 -28.72 8.20
C VAL A 107 -15.38 -30.22 8.37
N LEU A 108 -15.43 -30.76 9.59
CA LEU A 108 -15.16 -32.18 9.85
C LEU A 108 -16.26 -33.12 9.34
N ILE A 109 -17.52 -32.70 9.36
CA ILE A 109 -18.69 -33.52 8.98
C ILE A 109 -19.08 -33.29 7.52
N GLY A 110 -18.91 -32.07 7.03
CA GLY A 110 -19.34 -31.63 5.71
C GLY A 110 -18.31 -31.86 4.61
N ASP A 111 -18.72 -31.56 3.38
CA ASP A 111 -17.82 -31.53 2.23
C ASP A 111 -16.98 -30.26 2.24
N MET A 112 -15.70 -30.42 2.57
CA MET A 112 -14.72 -29.34 2.64
C MET A 112 -14.61 -28.58 1.31
N GLU A 113 -14.65 -29.26 0.16
CA GLU A 113 -14.51 -28.60 -1.14
C GLU A 113 -15.72 -27.71 -1.43
N THR A 114 -16.93 -28.18 -1.10
CA THR A 114 -18.15 -27.37 -1.20
C THR A 114 -18.13 -26.17 -0.25
N ILE A 115 -17.67 -26.34 0.99
CA ILE A 115 -17.56 -25.24 1.97
C ILE A 115 -16.56 -24.19 1.49
N VAL A 116 -15.36 -24.61 1.09
CA VAL A 116 -14.30 -23.72 0.59
C VAL A 116 -14.75 -23.00 -0.67
N GLY A 117 -15.43 -23.69 -1.60
CA GLY A 117 -15.98 -23.11 -2.82
C GLY A 117 -16.98 -21.99 -2.53
N LYS A 118 -18.00 -22.24 -1.69
CA LYS A 118 -19.01 -21.23 -1.33
C LYS A 118 -18.42 -20.02 -0.61
N LEU A 119 -17.48 -20.24 0.31
CA LEU A 119 -16.78 -19.15 0.99
C LEU A 119 -15.90 -18.34 0.04
N THR A 120 -15.26 -19.00 -0.93
CA THR A 120 -14.48 -18.34 -1.98
C THR A 120 -15.37 -17.46 -2.84
N ASP A 121 -16.49 -17.99 -3.32
CA ASP A 121 -17.43 -17.24 -4.16
C ASP A 121 -18.02 -16.04 -3.40
N ALA A 122 -18.38 -16.21 -2.13
CA ALA A 122 -18.83 -15.12 -1.26
C ALA A 122 -17.74 -14.04 -1.05
N ALA A 123 -16.48 -14.44 -0.89
CA ALA A 123 -15.35 -13.51 -0.72
C ALA A 123 -15.00 -12.76 -2.01
N LEU A 124 -15.38 -13.30 -3.17
CA LEU A 124 -15.12 -12.69 -4.48
C LEU A 124 -16.31 -11.87 -5.01
N ALA A 125 -17.54 -12.15 -4.58
CA ALA A 125 -18.76 -11.51 -5.08
C ALA A 125 -18.81 -9.98 -4.92
N GLY A 126 -18.03 -9.40 -4.00
CA GLY A 126 -17.99 -7.96 -3.73
C GLY A 126 -16.85 -7.20 -4.44
N ARG A 127 -16.08 -7.83 -5.32
CA ARG A 127 -14.85 -7.23 -5.88
C ARG A 127 -15.10 -6.57 -7.23
N SER A 128 -14.79 -5.28 -7.32
CA SER A 128 -14.86 -4.49 -8.57
C SER A 128 -13.52 -4.35 -9.30
N ALA A 129 -12.40 -4.62 -8.62
CA ALA A 129 -11.05 -4.46 -9.16
C ALA A 129 -10.43 -5.81 -9.58
N SER A 130 -9.59 -5.77 -10.61
CA SER A 130 -8.80 -6.93 -11.02
C SER A 130 -7.87 -7.37 -9.87
N PRO A 131 -7.79 -8.68 -9.58
CA PRO A 131 -6.87 -9.18 -8.59
C PRO A 131 -5.42 -9.01 -9.06
N ILE A 132 -4.52 -8.81 -8.10
CA ILE A 132 -3.07 -8.82 -8.33
C ILE A 132 -2.46 -9.99 -7.55
N SER A 133 -1.46 -10.63 -8.13
CA SER A 133 -0.70 -11.67 -7.45
C SER A 133 0.14 -11.08 -6.30
N ALA A 134 0.60 -11.94 -5.39
CA ALA A 134 1.45 -11.51 -4.28
C ALA A 134 2.82 -11.00 -4.77
N SER A 135 3.40 -11.63 -5.79
CA SER A 135 4.68 -11.24 -6.38
C SER A 135 4.58 -9.92 -7.14
N GLU A 136 3.49 -9.70 -7.89
CA GLU A 136 3.23 -8.42 -8.55
C GLU A 136 3.03 -7.31 -7.52
N ARG A 137 2.24 -7.58 -6.47
CA ARG A 137 2.03 -6.63 -5.37
C ARG A 137 3.35 -6.23 -4.72
N GLU A 138 4.21 -7.18 -4.40
CA GLU A 138 5.51 -6.91 -3.79
C GLU A 138 6.42 -6.10 -4.71
N ARG A 139 6.52 -6.52 -5.98
CA ARG A 139 7.32 -5.83 -7.00
C ARG A 139 6.85 -4.39 -7.20
N GLU A 140 5.55 -4.18 -7.35
CA GLU A 140 4.95 -2.87 -7.59
C GLU A 140 5.03 -1.99 -6.34
N THR A 141 4.82 -2.56 -5.15
CA THR A 141 5.02 -1.86 -3.87
C THR A 141 6.47 -1.37 -3.73
N ASN A 142 7.46 -2.21 -4.04
CA ASN A 142 8.87 -1.85 -3.93
C ASN A 142 9.27 -0.79 -4.97
N ALA A 143 8.75 -0.90 -6.20
CA ALA A 143 8.95 0.09 -7.24
C ALA A 143 8.37 1.45 -6.83
N LEU A 144 7.11 1.49 -6.38
CA LEU A 144 6.44 2.71 -5.93
C LEU A 144 7.08 3.32 -4.69
N LYS A 145 7.53 2.51 -3.71
CA LYS A 145 8.29 3.02 -2.56
C LYS A 145 9.59 3.71 -2.98
N THR A 146 10.30 3.12 -3.94
CA THR A 146 11.54 3.69 -4.47
C THR A 146 11.26 4.99 -5.24
N GLU A 147 10.20 5.01 -6.05
CA GLU A 147 9.75 6.19 -6.78
C GLU A 147 9.38 7.33 -5.83
N ILE A 148 8.57 7.05 -4.81
CA ILE A 148 8.19 8.02 -3.77
C ILE A 148 9.43 8.59 -3.08
N ALA A 149 10.36 7.74 -2.64
CA ALA A 149 11.59 8.19 -2.00
C ALA A 149 12.43 9.10 -2.92
N ASN A 150 12.52 8.77 -4.21
CA ASN A 150 13.24 9.60 -5.18
C ASN A 150 12.55 10.95 -5.42
N LEU A 151 11.22 10.97 -5.51
CA LEU A 151 10.45 12.19 -5.66
C LEU A 151 10.54 13.08 -4.41
N GLU A 152 10.56 12.50 -3.21
CA GLU A 152 10.75 13.24 -1.96
C GLU A 152 12.14 13.87 -1.87
N ARG A 153 13.21 13.14 -2.25
CA ARG A 153 14.57 13.70 -2.36
C ARG A 153 14.63 14.84 -3.37
N MET A 154 14.02 14.65 -4.55
CA MET A 154 13.98 15.67 -5.60
C MET A 154 13.27 16.94 -5.12
N ARG A 155 12.16 16.79 -4.39
CA ARG A 155 11.42 17.90 -3.78
C ARG A 155 12.30 18.66 -2.80
N GLU A 156 12.99 17.96 -1.91
CA GLU A 156 13.87 18.60 -0.91
C GLU A 156 15.08 19.27 -1.58
N ARG A 157 15.67 18.67 -2.61
CA ARG A 157 16.76 19.28 -3.38
C ARG A 157 16.32 20.60 -4.00
N ILE A 158 15.18 20.62 -4.69
CA ILE A 158 14.64 21.86 -5.28
C ILE A 158 14.35 22.91 -4.19
N ALA A 159 13.83 22.50 -3.02
CA ALA A 159 13.57 23.41 -1.92
C ALA A 159 14.85 24.02 -1.33
N ARG A 160 15.93 23.22 -1.19
CA ARG A 160 17.24 23.70 -0.72
C ARG A 160 17.93 24.61 -1.73
N ASP A 161 17.90 24.23 -3.01
CA ASP A 161 18.44 25.06 -4.10
C ASP A 161 17.72 26.41 -4.15
N ALA A 162 16.39 26.40 -4.02
CA ALA A 162 15.60 27.63 -3.94
C ALA A 162 15.98 28.50 -2.73
N ALA A 163 16.15 27.88 -1.56
CA ALA A 163 16.57 28.58 -0.34
C ALA A 163 17.96 29.20 -0.48
N ALA A 164 18.92 28.53 -1.14
CA ALA A 164 20.25 29.06 -1.42
C ALA A 164 20.20 30.33 -2.31
N HIS A 165 19.19 30.44 -3.16
CA HIS A 165 18.91 31.63 -3.98
C HIS A 165 17.98 32.65 -3.31
N GLY A 166 17.69 32.50 -2.02
CA GLY A 166 16.82 33.42 -1.26
C GLY A 166 15.34 33.30 -1.56
N ILE A 167 14.92 32.23 -2.25
CA ILE A 167 13.53 31.94 -2.58
C ILE A 167 12.98 30.98 -1.51
N SER A 168 12.13 31.50 -0.62
CA SER A 168 11.46 30.67 0.38
C SER A 168 10.38 29.81 -0.27
N ILE A 169 10.57 28.49 -0.23
CA ILE A 169 9.58 27.51 -0.63
C ILE A 169 9.14 26.75 0.62
N PRO A 170 7.83 26.67 0.91
CA PRO A 170 7.35 25.95 2.08
C PRO A 170 7.68 24.45 1.95
N ARG A 171 8.28 23.90 3.00
CA ARG A 171 8.48 22.46 3.13
C ARG A 171 7.12 21.80 3.38
N SER A 172 6.92 20.59 2.85
CA SER A 172 5.68 19.85 3.03
C SER A 172 5.62 19.30 4.45
N GLU A 173 4.48 19.46 5.11
CA GLU A 173 4.22 18.91 6.45
C GLU A 173 4.18 17.37 6.47
N LEU A 174 4.02 16.76 5.29
CA LEU A 174 3.92 15.31 5.09
C LEU A 174 5.22 14.70 4.54
N ALA A 175 6.29 15.48 4.46
CA ALA A 175 7.59 15.00 3.97
C ALA A 175 8.23 14.02 4.97
N ASP A 176 8.94 13.01 4.46
CA ASP A 176 9.71 12.10 5.30
C ASP A 176 10.78 12.88 6.08
N PRO A 177 10.78 12.83 7.43
CA PRO A 177 11.76 13.52 8.26
C PRO A 177 13.20 13.08 7.96
N ALA A 178 13.42 11.85 7.49
CA ALA A 178 14.75 11.38 7.11
C ALA A 178 15.29 12.16 5.89
N VAL A 179 14.46 12.44 4.90
CA VAL A 179 14.85 13.22 3.72
C VAL A 179 15.10 14.69 4.08
N LEU A 180 14.28 15.26 4.97
CA LEU A 180 14.47 16.63 5.44
C LEU A 180 15.80 16.85 6.17
N LEU A 181 16.28 15.83 6.88
CA LEU A 181 17.50 15.86 7.68
C LEU A 181 18.73 15.31 6.94
N ALA A 182 18.56 14.74 5.75
CA ALA A 182 19.65 14.16 4.97
C ALA A 182 20.69 15.24 4.58
N PRO A 183 21.99 14.94 4.63
CA PRO A 183 23.02 15.83 4.12
C PRO A 183 22.91 15.98 2.59
N ASP A 184 23.44 17.08 2.03
CA ASP A 184 23.32 17.37 0.59
C ASP A 184 23.97 16.29 -0.30
N SER A 185 24.92 15.51 0.23
CA SER A 185 25.53 14.36 -0.47
C SER A 185 24.60 13.16 -0.64
N GLU A 186 23.48 13.12 0.08
CA GLU A 186 22.52 12.01 0.13
C GLU A 186 21.16 12.37 -0.51
N LEU A 187 21.05 13.59 -1.07
CA LEU A 187 19.86 14.10 -1.76
C LEU A 187 19.91 13.91 -3.28
#